data_AF-A0A1G5B1U7-F1
#
_entry.id   AF-A0A1G5B1U7-F1
#
_cell.length_a   1.000
_cell.length_b   1.000
_cell.length_c   1.000
_cell.angle_alpha   90.00
_cell.angle_beta   90.00
_cell.angle_gamma   90.00
#
_symmetry.space_group_name_H-M   'P 1'
#
loop_
_entity.id
_entity.type
_entity.pdbx_description
1 polymer ?
#
loop_
_entity_poly.entity_id
_entity_poly.type
_entity_poly.pdbx_seq_one_letter_code
_entity_poly.pdbx_strand_id
1 'polypeptide(L)'
;MDSKKITFAIDSNLRDVSLIGLSINKICSQIPLTDVEVYQIEACVVEAINNTIEHAYKHTTGNRVEVDVDLYLDRIAFKVCDTGQSMDPAITPSLDFDPDDLDKLPEGGMGLFIIHQVMDQVAYRTDKGKNILEMTKTFGAQPIMDGHQASTPTGPHPT
;
A
#
# COMPACT_ATOMS: atom_id res chain seq x y z
N MET A 1 -15.83 -8.55 -12.46
CA MET A 1 -16.08 -7.27 -11.76
C MET A 1 -14.97 -6.34 -12.19
N ASP A 2 -15.30 -5.20 -12.76
CA ASP A 2 -14.31 -4.27 -13.27
C ASP A 2 -13.63 -3.59 -12.09
N SER A 3 -12.29 -3.66 -12.05
CA SER A 3 -11.46 -2.88 -11.13
C SER A 3 -10.87 -1.69 -11.89
N LYS A 4 -10.65 -0.59 -11.17
CA LYS A 4 -9.81 0.50 -11.69
C LYS A 4 -8.36 0.18 -11.33
N LYS A 5 -7.50 0.12 -12.35
CA LYS A 5 -6.07 -0.14 -12.17
C LYS A 5 -5.25 1.12 -12.41
N ILE A 6 -4.32 1.39 -11.49
CA ILE A 6 -3.31 2.44 -11.61
C ILE A 6 -1.96 1.79 -11.36
N THR A 7 -0.95 2.13 -12.17
CA THR A 7 0.42 1.65 -11.97
C THR A 7 1.34 2.85 -11.81
N PHE A 8 2.07 2.89 -10.70
CA PHE A 8 3.17 3.81 -10.47
C PHE A 8 4.49 3.11 -10.72
N ALA A 9 5.49 3.87 -11.18
CA ALA A 9 6.85 3.39 -11.27
C ALA A 9 7.82 4.50 -10.87
N ILE A 10 8.76 4.15 -10.00
CA ILE A 10 9.84 5.03 -9.57
C ILE A 10 11.17 4.30 -9.69
N ASP A 11 12.26 5.05 -9.70
CA ASP A 11 13.57 4.48 -9.46
C ASP A 11 13.72 4.18 -7.96
N SER A 12 14.64 3.29 -7.60
CA SER A 12 14.96 2.88 -6.24
C SER A 12 15.69 3.99 -5.45
N ASN A 13 15.02 5.13 -5.33
CA ASN A 13 15.50 6.33 -4.66
C ASN A 13 14.48 6.74 -3.60
N LEU A 14 14.93 6.79 -2.35
CA LEU A 14 14.07 7.12 -1.19
C LEU A 14 13.34 8.46 -1.31
N ARG A 15 13.86 9.41 -2.12
CA ARG A 15 13.21 10.71 -2.34
C ARG A 15 11.87 10.57 -3.06
N ASP A 16 11.76 9.60 -3.97
CA ASP A 16 10.58 9.42 -4.81
C ASP A 16 9.47 8.65 -4.09
N VAL A 17 9.81 7.94 -3.01
CA VAL A 17 8.87 7.18 -2.17
C VAL A 17 7.76 8.07 -1.60
N SER A 18 8.12 9.30 -1.21
CA SER A 18 7.16 10.28 -0.67
C SER A 18 6.04 10.63 -1.66
N LEU A 19 6.33 10.64 -2.96
CA LEU A 19 5.34 10.93 -4.01
C LEU A 19 4.34 9.78 -4.15
N ILE A 20 4.80 8.54 -3.96
CA ILE A 20 3.91 7.38 -3.93
C ILE A 20 3.02 7.46 -2.69
N GLY A 21 3.58 7.70 -1.51
CA GLY A 21 2.80 7.86 -0.27
C GLY A 21 1.67 8.88 -0.40
N LEU A 22 1.98 10.09 -0.87
CA LEU A 22 0.99 11.14 -1.13
C LEU A 22 -0.11 10.72 -2.12
N SER A 23 0.28 9.99 -3.18
CA SER A 23 -0.66 9.51 -4.20
C SER A 23 -1.60 8.45 -3.63
N ILE A 24 -1.07 7.50 -2.86
CA ILE A 24 -1.82 6.42 -2.21
C ILE A 24 -2.77 7.00 -1.16
N ASN A 25 -2.29 7.91 -0.31
CA ASN A 25 -3.12 8.64 0.63
C ASN A 25 -4.32 9.29 -0.07
N LYS A 26 -4.05 10.01 -1.17
CA LYS A 26 -5.11 10.69 -1.90
C LYS A 26 -6.09 9.73 -2.54
N ILE A 27 -5.65 8.61 -3.11
CA ILE A 27 -6.53 7.57 -3.65
C ILE A 27 -7.40 6.96 -2.54
N CYS A 28 -6.80 6.56 -1.43
CA CYS A 28 -7.50 5.97 -0.29
C CYS A 28 -8.50 6.94 0.36
N SER A 29 -8.23 8.25 0.34
CA SER A 29 -9.17 9.28 0.83
C SER A 29 -10.47 9.38 0.02
N GLN A 30 -10.56 8.76 -1.15
CA GLN A 30 -11.74 8.79 -2.03
C GLN A 30 -12.61 7.54 -1.90
N ILE A 31 -12.27 6.63 -0.98
CA ILE A 31 -13.00 5.37 -0.75
C ILE A 31 -13.44 5.30 0.72
N PRO A 32 -14.37 4.38 1.09
CA PRO A 32 -14.94 4.28 2.44
C PRO A 32 -13.97 3.78 3.53
N LEU A 33 -12.81 4.42 3.66
CA LEU A 33 -11.82 4.22 4.71
C LEU A 33 -11.84 5.41 5.66
N THR A 34 -11.54 5.17 6.93
CA THR A 34 -11.30 6.23 7.91
C THR A 34 -9.96 6.92 7.67
N ASP A 35 -9.80 8.16 8.12
CA ASP A 35 -8.52 8.90 8.00
C ASP A 35 -7.34 8.12 8.62
N VAL A 36 -7.60 7.37 9.69
CA VAL A 36 -6.61 6.50 10.34
C VAL A 36 -6.20 5.35 9.42
N GLU A 37 -7.16 4.66 8.80
CA GLU A 37 -6.87 3.59 7.86
C GLU A 37 -6.13 4.10 6.62
N VAL A 38 -6.50 5.28 6.11
CA VAL A 38 -5.80 5.92 4.99
C VAL A 38 -4.32 6.12 5.32
N TYR A 39 -4.00 6.69 6.49
CA TYR A 39 -2.63 6.90 6.93
C TYR A 39 -1.87 5.58 7.17
N GLN A 40 -2.54 4.58 7.75
CA GLN A 40 -1.95 3.27 7.99
C GLN A 40 -1.63 2.53 6.69
N ILE A 41 -2.52 2.58 5.70
CA ILE A 41 -2.29 1.97 4.37
C ILE A 41 -1.16 2.70 3.63
N GLU A 42 -1.12 4.03 3.68
CA GLU A 42 0.00 4.81 3.15
C GLU A 42 1.33 4.32 3.75
N ALA A 43 1.39 4.21 5.07
CA ALA A 43 2.58 3.72 5.76
C ALA A 43 2.97 2.30 5.32
N CYS A 44 2.00 1.40 5.15
CA CYS A 44 2.26 0.04 4.65
C CYS A 44 2.88 0.01 3.25
N VAL A 45 2.36 0.85 2.34
CA VAL A 45 2.90 0.92 0.97
C VAL A 45 4.30 1.55 0.96
N VAL A 46 4.51 2.63 1.72
CA VAL A 46 5.82 3.27 1.88
C VAL A 46 6.83 2.27 2.44
N GLU A 47 6.45 1.51 3.46
CA GLU A 47 7.28 0.51 4.09
C GLU A 47 7.64 -0.64 3.14
N ALA A 48 6.68 -1.13 2.35
CA ALA A 48 6.95 -2.13 1.31
C ALA A 48 7.97 -1.65 0.26
N ILE A 49 7.89 -0.38 -0.15
CA ILE A 49 8.84 0.23 -1.09
C ILE A 49 10.21 0.42 -0.44
N ASN A 50 10.26 0.91 0.80
CA ASN A 50 11.51 1.03 1.54
C ASN A 50 12.18 -0.34 1.67
N ASN A 51 11.44 -1.37 2.08
CA ASN A 51 11.96 -2.74 2.17
C ASN A 51 12.53 -3.23 0.83
N THR A 52 11.90 -2.87 -0.27
CA THR A 52 12.43 -3.17 -1.62
C THR A 52 13.77 -2.47 -1.86
N ILE A 53 13.84 -1.16 -1.61
CA ILE A 53 15.06 -0.36 -1.84
C ILE A 53 16.20 -0.81 -0.93
N GLU A 54 15.91 -1.05 0.34
CA GLU A 54 16.89 -1.41 1.37
C GLU A 54 17.33 -2.87 1.27
N HIS A 55 16.39 -3.81 1.18
CA HIS A 55 16.71 -5.23 1.23
C HIS A 55 16.89 -5.87 -0.14
N ALA A 56 16.03 -5.59 -1.12
CA ALA A 56 16.12 -6.20 -2.44
C ALA A 56 17.21 -5.54 -3.31
N TYR A 57 17.32 -4.21 -3.24
CA TYR A 57 18.31 -3.44 -4.01
C TYR A 57 19.54 -2.98 -3.23
N LYS A 58 19.62 -3.21 -1.92
CA LYS A 58 20.78 -2.84 -1.08
C LYS A 58 21.16 -1.36 -1.21
N HIS A 59 20.15 -0.48 -1.23
CA HIS A 59 20.27 0.96 -1.48
C HIS A 59 20.88 1.36 -2.84
N THR A 60 20.96 0.43 -3.79
CA THR A 60 21.40 0.72 -5.16
C THR A 60 20.29 1.49 -5.88
N THR A 61 20.58 2.71 -6.31
CA THR A 61 19.64 3.59 -7.01
C THR A 61 19.49 3.24 -8.49
N GLY A 62 18.41 3.69 -9.13
CA GLY A 62 18.16 3.51 -10.56
C GLY A 62 17.54 2.16 -10.95
N ASN A 63 17.26 1.28 -9.99
CA ASN A 63 16.47 0.08 -10.23
C ASN A 63 14.98 0.42 -10.17
N ARG A 64 14.18 -0.18 -11.04
CA ARG A 64 12.74 0.10 -11.09
C ARG A 64 12.00 -0.54 -9.90
N VAL A 65 11.16 0.24 -9.23
CA VAL A 65 10.12 -0.24 -8.31
C VAL A 65 8.76 0.09 -8.92
N GLU A 66 7.89 -0.91 -9.01
CA GLU A 66 6.55 -0.77 -9.57
C GLU A 66 5.51 -1.00 -8.48
N VAL A 67 4.50 -0.12 -8.43
CA VAL A 67 3.38 -0.21 -7.48
C VAL A 67 2.08 -0.22 -8.28
N ASP A 68 1.45 -1.40 -8.34
CA ASP A 68 0.10 -1.53 -8.88
C ASP A 68 -0.92 -1.27 -7.78
N VAL A 69 -1.96 -0.51 -8.12
CA VAL A 69 -3.15 -0.28 -7.30
C VAL A 69 -4.37 -0.79 -8.05
N ASP A 70 -4.99 -1.82 -7.53
CA ASP A 70 -6.22 -2.40 -8.05
C ASP A 70 -7.38 -2.03 -7.11
N LEU A 71 -8.24 -1.10 -7.53
CA LEU A 71 -9.41 -0.65 -6.76
C LEU A 71 -10.68 -1.38 -7.21
N TYR A 72 -11.32 -2.07 -6.28
CA TYR A 72 -12.59 -2.76 -6.42
C TYR A 72 -13.70 -2.03 -5.66
N LEU A 73 -14.94 -2.54 -5.72
CA LEU A 73 -16.08 -1.97 -5.01
C LEU A 73 -15.99 -2.14 -3.48
N ASP A 74 -15.31 -3.18 -3.01
CA ASP A 74 -15.28 -3.65 -1.63
C ASP A 74 -13.86 -3.78 -1.05
N ARG A 75 -12.83 -3.50 -1.86
CA ARG A 75 -11.43 -3.63 -1.45
C ARG A 75 -10.50 -2.82 -2.33
N ILE A 76 -9.31 -2.56 -1.81
CA ILE A 76 -8.17 -2.04 -2.54
C ILE A 76 -7.01 -3.02 -2.37
N ALA A 77 -6.33 -3.33 -3.47
CA ALA A 77 -5.16 -4.19 -3.48
C ALA A 77 -3.95 -3.44 -4.04
N PHE A 78 -2.79 -3.68 -3.43
CA PHE A 78 -1.52 -3.12 -3.83
C PHE A 78 -0.57 -4.24 -4.20
N LYS A 79 0.23 -4.06 -5.25
CA LYS A 79 1.36 -4.95 -5.55
C LYS A 79 2.63 -4.12 -5.66
N VAL A 80 3.58 -4.33 -4.76
CA VAL A 80 4.92 -3.78 -4.86
C VAL A 80 5.82 -4.80 -5.53
N CYS A 81 6.48 -4.37 -6.59
CA CYS A 81 7.12 -5.22 -7.57
C CYS A 81 8.56 -4.76 -7.84
N ASP A 82 9.49 -5.72 -7.79
CA ASP A 82 10.92 -5.47 -8.03
C ASP A 82 11.62 -6.66 -8.69
N THR A 83 12.85 -6.45 -9.14
CA THR A 83 13.73 -7.49 -9.71
C THR A 83 15.02 -7.62 -8.92
N GLY A 84 15.01 -7.23 -7.65
CA GLY A 84 16.14 -7.31 -6.74
C GLY A 84 16.28 -8.69 -6.12
N GLN A 85 17.10 -8.77 -5.08
CA GLN A 85 17.25 -9.99 -4.30
C GLN A 85 15.91 -10.35 -3.63
N SER A 86 15.43 -11.57 -3.88
CA SER A 86 14.22 -12.09 -3.24
C SER A 86 14.35 -12.12 -1.71
N MET A 87 13.23 -11.92 -1.03
CA MET A 87 13.15 -12.01 0.42
C MET A 87 13.55 -13.41 0.88
N ASP A 88 14.31 -13.48 1.97
CA ASP A 88 14.64 -14.77 2.59
C ASP A 88 13.34 -15.42 3.11
N PRO A 89 13.02 -16.67 2.71
CA PRO A 89 11.88 -17.40 3.23
C PRO A 89 11.87 -17.52 4.76
N ALA A 90 13.02 -17.45 5.42
CA ALA A 90 13.14 -17.45 6.88
C ALA A 90 12.73 -16.13 7.54
N ILE A 91 12.73 -15.03 6.78
CA ILE A 91 12.30 -13.69 7.22
C ILE A 91 10.86 -13.41 6.74
N THR A 92 10.35 -14.19 5.80
CA THR A 92 8.93 -14.21 5.48
C THR A 92 8.21 -14.56 6.78
N PRO A 93 7.37 -13.68 7.35
CA PRO A 93 6.64 -14.00 8.55
C PRO A 93 5.77 -15.19 8.15
N SER A 94 6.16 -16.36 8.64
CA SER A 94 5.24 -17.47 8.74
C SER A 94 3.98 -16.90 9.39
N LEU A 95 2.81 -17.26 8.88
CA LEU A 95 1.51 -16.91 9.45
C LEU A 95 1.37 -17.29 10.95
N ASP A 96 2.36 -17.98 11.50
CA ASP A 96 2.57 -18.33 12.91
C ASP A 96 3.41 -17.29 13.70
N PHE A 97 3.45 -16.02 13.28
CA PHE A 97 4.04 -14.95 14.10
C PHE A 97 3.04 -14.52 15.17
N ASP A 98 3.43 -14.62 16.45
CA ASP A 98 2.65 -14.10 17.57
C ASP A 98 2.83 -12.57 17.64
N PRO A 99 1.78 -11.78 17.37
CA PRO A 99 1.87 -10.33 17.37
C PRO A 99 2.21 -9.71 18.73
N ASP A 100 2.12 -10.48 19.82
CA ASP A 100 2.44 -10.03 21.17
C ASP A 100 3.92 -10.32 21.56
N ASP A 101 4.69 -11.05 20.75
CA ASP A 101 6.08 -11.44 21.03
C ASP A 101 7.09 -10.62 20.19
N LEU A 102 7.20 -9.33 20.53
CA LEU A 102 8.10 -8.36 19.88
C LEU A 102 9.60 -8.73 20.00
N ASP A 103 9.97 -9.58 20.96
CA ASP A 103 11.36 -9.99 21.21
C ASP A 103 11.87 -11.02 20.19
N LYS A 104 10.98 -11.62 19.39
CA LYS A 104 11.32 -12.55 18.30
C LYS A 104 11.35 -11.90 16.91
N LEU A 105 11.18 -10.59 16.82
CA LEU A 105 11.21 -9.88 15.55
C LEU A 105 12.63 -9.93 14.95
N PRO A 106 12.83 -10.46 13.73
CA PRO A 106 14.11 -10.31 13.04
C PRO A 106 14.48 -8.82 12.91
N GLU A 107 15.76 -8.46 12.95
CA GLU A 107 16.20 -7.09 12.66
C GLU A 107 15.68 -6.67 11.27
N GLY A 108 14.76 -5.69 11.22
CA GLY A 108 14.01 -5.29 10.02
C GLY A 108 12.54 -5.74 9.95
N GLY A 109 12.04 -6.49 10.94
CA GLY A 109 10.69 -7.07 10.92
C GLY A 109 9.54 -6.15 11.35
N MET A 110 9.83 -4.95 11.87
CA MET A 110 8.79 -4.01 12.36
C MET A 110 7.89 -3.53 11.23
N GLY A 111 8.48 -3.25 10.06
CA GLY A 111 7.73 -2.78 8.91
C GLY A 111 6.72 -3.80 8.40
N LEU A 112 7.19 -5.04 8.25
CA LEU A 112 6.36 -6.14 7.78
C LEU A 112 5.29 -6.50 8.83
N PHE A 113 5.61 -6.43 10.12
CA PHE A 113 4.64 -6.55 11.19
C PHE A 113 3.50 -5.53 11.08
N ILE A 114 3.81 -4.25 10.86
CA ILE A 114 2.81 -3.20 10.66
C ILE A 114 1.93 -3.51 9.44
N ILE A 115 2.54 -3.96 8.33
CA ILE A 115 1.81 -4.37 7.13
C ILE A 115 0.80 -5.48 7.48
N HIS A 116 1.19 -6.49 8.25
CA HIS A 116 0.29 -7.58 8.66
C HIS A 116 -0.80 -7.16 9.65
N GLN A 117 -0.56 -6.14 10.48
CA GLN A 117 -1.57 -5.61 11.41
C GLN A 117 -2.63 -4.76 10.69
N VAL A 118 -2.22 -4.02 9.66
CA VAL A 118 -3.09 -3.07 8.96
C VAL A 118 -3.85 -3.74 7.81
N MET A 119 -3.17 -4.59 7.02
CA MET A 119 -3.72 -5.19 5.82
C MET A 119 -4.44 -6.50 6.16
N ASP A 120 -5.56 -6.78 5.49
CA ASP A 120 -6.36 -7.97 5.79
C ASP A 120 -5.77 -9.23 5.14
N GLN A 121 -5.06 -9.07 4.02
CA GLN A 121 -4.33 -10.14 3.36
C GLN A 121 -2.98 -9.64 2.87
N VAL A 122 -1.95 -10.44 3.08
CA VAL A 122 -0.59 -10.17 2.61
C VAL A 122 -0.02 -11.46 2.02
N ALA A 123 0.53 -11.38 0.82
CA ALA A 123 1.14 -12.52 0.15
C ALA A 123 2.43 -12.07 -0.55
N TYR A 124 3.48 -12.87 -0.43
CA TYR A 124 4.72 -12.67 -1.16
C TYR A 124 4.98 -13.83 -2.10
N ARG A 125 5.43 -13.53 -3.32
CA ARG A 125 5.90 -14.55 -4.27
C ARG A 125 7.00 -13.99 -5.16
N THR A 126 7.81 -14.90 -5.69
CA THR A 126 8.74 -14.61 -6.78
C THR A 126 8.29 -15.38 -8.02
N ASP A 127 8.06 -14.67 -9.11
CA ASP A 127 7.71 -15.25 -10.42
C ASP A 127 8.66 -14.73 -11.50
N LYS A 128 9.36 -15.64 -12.19
CA LYS A 128 10.31 -15.33 -13.28
C LYS A 128 11.32 -14.22 -12.95
N GLY A 129 11.84 -14.20 -11.72
CA GLY A 129 12.80 -13.19 -11.27
C GLY A 129 12.19 -11.83 -10.90
N LYS A 130 10.85 -11.72 -10.87
CA LYS A 130 10.13 -10.57 -10.32
C LYS A 130 9.60 -10.95 -8.94
N ASN A 131 9.99 -10.19 -7.92
CA ASN A 131 9.43 -10.28 -6.58
C ASN A 131 8.15 -9.47 -6.52
N ILE A 132 7.13 -10.00 -5.85
CA ILE A 132 5.79 -9.42 -5.78
C ILE A 132 5.28 -9.55 -4.35
N LEU A 133 5.18 -8.42 -3.65
CA LEU A 133 4.44 -8.29 -2.39
C LEU A 133 3.04 -7.76 -2.69
N GLU A 134 2.03 -8.57 -2.41
CA GLU A 134 0.63 -8.25 -2.61
C GLU A 134 -0.06 -8.02 -1.26
N MET A 135 -0.74 -6.89 -1.12
CA MET A 135 -1.40 -6.46 0.11
C MET A 135 -2.83 -6.03 -0.21
N THR A 136 -3.82 -6.52 0.53
CA THR A 136 -5.24 -6.19 0.31
C THR A 136 -5.89 -5.66 1.58
N LYS A 137 -6.67 -4.59 1.43
CA LYS A 137 -7.55 -4.06 2.47
C LYS A 137 -8.99 -4.05 1.97
N THR A 138 -9.89 -4.63 2.76
CA THR A 138 -11.33 -4.63 2.54
C THR A 138 -11.97 -3.44 3.24
N PHE A 139 -13.04 -2.91 2.66
CA PHE A 139 -13.83 -1.83 3.23
C PHE A 139 -15.31 -2.04 2.93
N GLY A 140 -16.18 -1.40 3.72
CA GLY A 140 -17.62 -1.49 3.50
C GLY A 140 -18.00 -0.91 2.13
N ALA A 141 -18.59 -1.72 1.25
CA ALA A 141 -19.12 -1.23 -0.02
C ALA A 141 -20.22 -0.19 0.24
N GLN A 142 -19.94 1.07 0.00
CA GLN A 142 -20.94 2.12 -0.10
C GLN A 142 -21.33 2.27 -1.59
N PRO A 143 -22.60 2.56 -1.93
CA PRO A 143 -22.96 2.93 -3.29
C PRO A 143 -22.08 4.10 -3.72
N ILE A 144 -21.50 4.01 -4.92
CA ILE A 144 -20.72 5.09 -5.52
C ILE A 144 -21.65 6.32 -5.56
N MET A 145 -21.37 7.33 -4.74
CA MET A 145 -22.01 8.63 -4.90
C MET A 145 -21.43 9.26 -6.17
N ASP A 146 -22.23 9.30 -7.23
CA ASP A 146 -21.92 10.08 -8.42
C ASP A 146 -21.59 11.52 -8.00
N GLY A 147 -20.53 12.06 -8.60
CA GLY A 147 -19.85 13.27 -8.17
C GLY A 147 -20.79 14.41 -7.74
N HIS A 148 -20.44 15.04 -6.61
CA HIS A 148 -21.17 16.17 -6.06
C HIS A 148 -21.38 17.25 -7.12
N GLN A 149 -22.64 17.46 -7.47
CA GLN A 149 -23.13 18.70 -8.06
C GLN A 149 -22.74 19.85 -7.14
N ALA A 150 -22.22 20.92 -7.74
CA ALA A 150 -21.98 22.18 -7.04
C ALA A 150 -23.29 22.68 -6.45
N SER A 151 -23.40 22.66 -5.12
CA SER A 151 -24.47 23.31 -4.39
C SER A 151 -24.25 24.83 -4.44
N THR A 152 -24.98 25.52 -5.31
CA THR A 152 -25.15 26.97 -5.26
C THR A 152 -25.90 27.35 -3.98
N PRO A 153 -25.45 28.33 -3.18
CA PRO A 153 -26.24 28.85 -2.09
C PRO A 153 -27.24 29.88 -2.65
N THR A 154 -28.51 29.50 -2.74
CA THR A 154 -29.64 30.44 -2.85
C THR A 154 -30.17 30.75 -1.46
N GLY A 155 -29.97 31.98 -1.00
CA GLY A 155 -30.68 32.54 0.15
C GLY A 155 -30.90 34.03 -0.06
N PRO A 156 -32.13 34.55 0.04
CA PRO A 156 -32.40 35.97 -0.16
C PRO A 156 -32.04 36.77 1.10
N HIS A 157 -31.43 37.94 0.90
CA HIS A 157 -31.30 38.96 1.94
C HIS A 157 -32.68 39.57 2.24
N PRO A 158 -33.15 39.61 3.50
CA PRO A 158 -34.23 40.51 3.88
C PRO A 158 -33.69 41.91 4.16
N THR A 159 -34.54 42.88 3.86
CA THR A 159 -34.40 44.35 3.94
C THR A 159 -34.09 44.89 5.31
#